data_AF-A0A0P7C9L7-F1
#
_entry.id   AF-A0A0P7C9L7-F1
#
_cell.length_a   1.000
_cell.length_b   1.000
_cell.length_c   1.000
_cell.angle_alpha   90.00
_cell.angle_beta   90.00
_cell.angle_gamma   90.00
#
_symmetry.space_group_name_H-M   'P 1'
#
loop_
_entity.id
_entity.type
_entity.pdbx_description
1 polymer ?
#
loop_
_entity_poly.entity_id
_entity_poly.type
_entity_poly.pdbx_seq_one_letter_code
_entity_poly.pdbx_strand_id
1 'polypeptide(L)'
;MLRPFQGRQDEPDLVALREFVPSATAPLTLSAEHLNAHPDHADRRIILGTLLPQAAPAVVRDDGEILLAMQTLVSGLDPAADLAGALLAALDAKPGTVVEGPPASALAAVEQLPGGLAELPRLADLLDPAPLEVTVHSGFTWWIPSSEGAEPNAEVAASLDRANATVVPTTRLESVPAAYWCNPGDRLHLRWALPLGSGGDGDGGGESSRALSSSRDLTEEALLDALARLSAAGQLSVGEGSRFVGSFRADGLVVPVWDLAPGADAESCEKPAAALWVALRETVADARALTPQERRVRAGVVGRTLTLR
;
A
#
# COMPACT_ATOMS: atom_id res chain seq x y z
N MET A 1 1.56 14.52 7.93
CA MET A 1 2.11 13.63 6.88
C MET A 1 1.05 13.56 5.81
N LEU A 2 1.41 13.65 4.53
CA LEU A 2 0.46 13.47 3.44
C LEU A 2 -0.13 12.05 3.51
N ARG A 3 -1.41 11.89 3.16
CA ARG A 3 -2.07 10.59 2.92
C ARG A 3 -2.45 10.47 1.44
N PRO A 4 -1.50 10.13 0.55
CA PRO A 4 -1.68 10.20 -0.90
C PRO A 4 -2.86 9.35 -1.40
N PHE A 5 -3.08 8.19 -0.76
CA PHE A 5 -4.10 7.22 -1.18
C PHE A 5 -5.42 7.35 -0.40
N GLN A 6 -5.59 8.41 0.41
CA GLN A 6 -6.81 8.63 1.19
C GLN A 6 -8.04 8.61 0.30
N GLY A 7 -9.08 7.89 0.74
CA GLY A 7 -10.35 7.76 0.03
C GLY A 7 -10.48 6.48 -0.79
N ARG A 8 -9.39 5.73 -1.00
CA ARG A 8 -9.45 4.37 -1.56
C ARG A 8 -9.68 3.32 -0.48
N GLN A 9 -10.43 2.28 -0.81
CA GLN A 9 -10.67 1.15 0.12
C GLN A 9 -9.40 0.33 0.37
N ASP A 10 -8.51 0.28 -0.61
CA ASP A 10 -7.25 -0.46 -0.64
C ASP A 10 -6.04 0.42 -0.28
N GLU A 11 -6.25 1.61 0.28
CA GLU A 11 -5.18 2.50 0.76
C GLU A 11 -4.11 1.75 1.59
N PRO A 12 -4.45 0.89 2.57
CA PRO A 12 -3.43 0.16 3.31
C PRO A 12 -2.58 -0.80 2.46
N ASP A 13 -3.18 -1.44 1.46
CA ASP A 13 -2.45 -2.31 0.54
C ASP A 13 -1.55 -1.47 -0.39
N LEU A 14 -2.03 -0.33 -0.90
CA LEU A 14 -1.20 0.59 -1.70
C LEU A 14 0.03 1.09 -0.93
N VAL A 15 -0.15 1.46 0.34
CA VAL A 15 0.96 1.85 1.23
C VAL A 15 1.92 0.68 1.47
N ALA A 16 1.40 -0.54 1.67
CA ALA A 16 2.24 -1.73 1.83
C ALA A 16 3.07 -2.03 0.58
N LEU A 17 2.44 -1.97 -0.61
CA LEU A 17 3.09 -2.14 -1.92
C LEU A 17 4.20 -1.12 -2.14
N ARG A 18 4.02 0.11 -1.67
CA ARG A 18 5.02 1.17 -1.80
C ARG A 18 6.20 1.00 -0.86
N GLU A 19 5.95 0.53 0.36
CA GLU A 19 6.94 0.69 1.43
C GLU A 19 7.67 -0.60 1.79
N PHE A 20 7.04 -1.77 1.68
CA PHE A 20 7.65 -2.99 2.20
C PHE A 20 7.27 -4.32 1.55
N VAL A 21 6.30 -4.37 0.64
CA VAL A 21 6.04 -5.58 -0.15
C VAL A 21 6.98 -5.56 -1.36
N PRO A 22 7.91 -6.52 -1.51
CA PRO A 22 9.00 -6.40 -2.48
C PRO A 22 8.60 -6.78 -3.91
N SER A 23 7.67 -7.71 -4.08
CA SER A 23 7.20 -8.13 -5.40
C SER A 23 5.74 -8.54 -5.32
N ALA A 24 4.88 -7.70 -5.88
CA ALA A 24 3.46 -7.96 -5.99
C ALA A 24 2.88 -7.26 -7.21
N THR A 25 1.73 -7.74 -7.67
CA THR A 25 0.96 -7.15 -8.76
C THR A 25 -0.51 -7.00 -8.37
N ALA A 26 -1.19 -6.03 -8.98
CA ALA A 26 -2.64 -5.90 -8.90
C ALA A 26 -3.19 -5.41 -10.25
N PRO A 27 -4.18 -6.09 -10.85
CA PRO A 27 -4.89 -5.55 -12.01
C PRO A 27 -5.59 -4.24 -11.65
N LEU A 28 -5.49 -3.24 -12.54
CA LEU A 28 -6.17 -1.97 -12.40
C LEU A 28 -7.31 -1.87 -13.42
N THR A 29 -8.45 -1.36 -12.97
CA THR A 29 -9.58 -1.02 -13.84
C THR A 29 -9.73 0.50 -13.85
N LEU A 30 -9.90 1.09 -15.04
CA LEU A 30 -10.17 2.52 -15.17
C LEU A 30 -11.61 2.84 -14.74
N SER A 31 -11.80 4.02 -14.16
CA SER A 31 -13.12 4.46 -13.71
C SER A 31 -14.08 4.61 -14.89
N ALA A 32 -15.38 4.40 -14.64
CA ALA A 32 -16.40 4.62 -15.65
C ALA A 32 -16.41 6.07 -16.18
N GLU A 33 -16.09 7.04 -15.32
CA GLU A 33 -15.96 8.45 -15.72
C GLU A 33 -14.80 8.66 -16.70
N HIS A 34 -13.62 8.09 -16.41
CA HIS A 34 -12.47 8.15 -17.31
C HIS A 34 -12.79 7.52 -18.67
N LEU A 35 -13.40 6.33 -18.68
CA LEU A 35 -13.74 5.60 -19.90
C LEU A 35 -14.83 6.30 -20.74
N ASN A 36 -15.76 7.00 -20.10
CA ASN A 36 -16.73 7.82 -20.84
C ASN A 36 -16.06 8.99 -21.58
N ALA A 37 -15.03 9.58 -20.98
CA ALA A 37 -14.25 10.66 -21.59
C ALA A 37 -13.22 10.14 -22.62
N HIS A 38 -12.69 8.94 -22.42
CA HIS A 38 -11.65 8.30 -23.25
C HIS A 38 -12.04 6.86 -23.63
N PRO A 39 -13.02 6.67 -24.54
CA PRO A 39 -13.55 5.35 -24.87
C PRO A 39 -12.51 4.40 -25.49
N ASP A 40 -11.47 4.95 -26.11
CA ASP A 40 -10.35 4.22 -26.70
C ASP A 40 -9.44 3.56 -25.66
N HIS A 41 -9.58 3.91 -24.38
CA HIS A 41 -8.83 3.27 -23.28
C HIS A 41 -9.51 2.00 -22.75
N ALA A 42 -10.72 1.65 -23.21
CA ALA A 42 -11.51 0.56 -22.65
C ALA A 42 -10.82 -0.82 -22.72
N ASP A 43 -10.03 -1.08 -23.76
CA ASP A 43 -9.35 -2.37 -23.97
C ASP A 43 -7.93 -2.41 -23.37
N ARG A 44 -7.50 -1.37 -22.65
CA ARG A 44 -6.16 -1.31 -22.06
C ARG A 44 -6.09 -2.21 -20.83
N ARG A 45 -5.23 -3.23 -20.89
CA ARG A 45 -4.83 -4.03 -19.73
C ARG A 45 -3.77 -3.28 -18.93
N ILE A 46 -4.03 -3.06 -17.66
CA ILE A 46 -3.16 -2.30 -16.77
C ILE A 46 -2.88 -3.14 -15.52
N ILE A 47 -1.59 -3.35 -15.22
CA ILE A 47 -1.13 -4.06 -14.04
C ILE A 47 -0.27 -3.10 -13.21
N LEU A 48 -0.71 -2.81 -11.99
CA LEU A 48 0.15 -2.24 -10.97
C LEU A 48 1.16 -3.32 -10.55
N GLY A 49 2.44 -2.98 -10.51
CA GLY A 49 3.51 -3.81 -9.97
C GLY A 49 4.30 -3.04 -8.91
N THR A 50 4.84 -3.74 -7.92
CA THR A 50 5.68 -3.11 -6.90
C THR A 50 6.83 -2.34 -7.52
N LEU A 51 7.63 -3.00 -8.36
CA LEU A 51 8.85 -2.46 -8.95
C LEU A 51 8.96 -2.97 -10.38
N LEU A 52 9.29 -2.08 -11.31
CA LEU A 52 9.54 -2.43 -12.72
C LEU A 52 11.05 -2.45 -13.02
N PRO A 53 11.47 -3.06 -14.16
CA PRO A 53 12.86 -2.99 -14.59
C PRO A 53 13.37 -1.55 -14.60
N GLN A 54 14.60 -1.35 -14.11
CA GLN A 54 15.23 -0.03 -13.96
C GLN A 54 14.45 0.96 -13.07
N ALA A 55 13.48 0.47 -12.28
CA ALA A 55 12.58 1.30 -11.48
C ALA A 55 11.83 2.37 -12.31
N ALA A 56 11.52 2.04 -13.57
CA ALA A 56 10.72 2.88 -14.45
C ALA A 56 9.30 3.08 -13.90
N PRO A 57 8.68 4.26 -14.04
CA PRO A 57 7.33 4.53 -13.55
C PRO A 57 6.26 3.73 -14.30
N ALA A 58 6.43 3.50 -15.60
CA ALA A 58 5.56 2.65 -16.38
C ALA A 58 6.28 2.07 -17.60
N VAL A 59 5.80 0.91 -18.06
CA VAL A 59 6.23 0.26 -19.31
C VAL A 59 4.99 -0.17 -20.08
N VAL A 60 4.86 0.26 -21.33
CA VAL A 60 3.86 -0.24 -22.28
C VAL A 60 4.52 -1.35 -23.08
N ARG A 61 4.07 -2.59 -22.88
CA ARG A 61 4.56 -3.78 -23.61
C ARG A 61 4.21 -3.69 -25.10
N ASP A 62 4.84 -4.54 -25.90
CA ASP A 62 4.59 -4.61 -27.36
C ASP A 62 3.15 -5.02 -27.71
N ASP A 63 2.48 -5.74 -26.81
CA ASP A 63 1.07 -6.12 -26.92
C ASP A 63 0.10 -5.05 -26.38
N GLY A 64 0.62 -3.88 -25.95
CA GLY A 64 -0.15 -2.75 -25.44
C GLY A 64 -0.53 -2.83 -23.96
N GLU A 65 -0.18 -3.92 -23.26
CA GLU A 65 -0.37 -4.02 -21.81
C GLU A 65 0.53 -3.02 -21.07
N ILE A 66 -0.03 -2.31 -20.09
CA ILE A 66 0.68 -1.35 -19.25
C ILE A 66 1.09 -2.03 -17.96
N LEU A 67 2.38 -2.00 -17.64
CA LEU A 67 2.88 -2.18 -16.28
C LEU A 67 3.11 -0.80 -15.66
N LEU A 68 2.61 -0.59 -14.45
CA LEU A 68 2.72 0.66 -13.69
C LEU A 68 3.45 0.39 -12.37
N ALA A 69 4.46 1.17 -12.02
CA ALA A 69 5.27 0.94 -10.83
C ALA A 69 4.74 1.69 -9.61
N MET A 70 4.67 1.01 -8.47
CA MET A 70 4.46 1.66 -7.17
C MET A 70 5.76 2.28 -6.64
N GLN A 71 6.89 1.60 -6.83
CA GLN A 71 8.22 2.01 -6.38
C GLN A 71 9.03 2.48 -7.58
N THR A 72 9.50 3.72 -7.53
CA THR A 72 10.28 4.37 -8.59
C THR A 72 11.64 4.81 -8.06
N LEU A 73 12.59 5.07 -8.97
CA LEU A 73 13.92 5.55 -8.59
C LEU A 73 13.88 6.95 -7.94
N VAL A 74 12.97 7.80 -8.40
CA VAL A 74 12.80 9.19 -7.95
C VAL A 74 11.34 9.37 -7.57
N SER A 75 11.10 9.72 -6.30
CA SER A 75 9.76 10.05 -5.81
C SER A 75 9.50 11.54 -5.88
N GLY A 76 8.26 11.92 -6.21
CA GLY A 76 7.78 13.29 -6.09
C GLY A 76 7.25 13.59 -4.69
N LEU A 77 6.49 14.67 -4.59
CA LEU A 77 5.86 15.14 -3.36
C LEU A 77 4.59 14.36 -2.99
N ASP A 78 3.91 13.78 -3.99
CA ASP A 78 2.66 13.04 -3.86
C ASP A 78 2.70 11.75 -4.71
N PRO A 79 2.93 10.58 -4.07
CA PRO A 79 2.96 9.29 -4.75
C PRO A 79 1.70 8.92 -5.53
N ALA A 80 0.52 9.34 -5.08
CA ALA A 80 -0.71 9.01 -5.79
C ALA A 80 -0.85 9.85 -7.06
N ALA A 81 -0.48 11.13 -7.00
CA ALA A 81 -0.41 11.98 -8.18
C ALA A 81 0.67 11.52 -9.17
N ASP A 82 1.82 11.05 -8.68
CA ASP A 82 2.88 10.47 -9.52
C ASP A 82 2.40 9.22 -10.25
N LEU A 83 1.71 8.33 -9.54
CA LEU A 83 1.13 7.11 -10.11
C LEU A 83 0.06 7.45 -11.16
N ALA A 84 -0.79 8.44 -10.88
CA ALA A 84 -1.81 8.94 -11.81
C ALA A 84 -1.18 9.55 -13.08
N GLY A 85 -0.15 10.38 -12.92
CA GLY A 85 0.57 10.98 -14.04
C GLY A 85 1.28 9.93 -14.91
N ALA A 86 1.93 8.94 -14.29
CA ALA A 86 2.56 7.83 -15.01
C ALA A 86 1.54 6.97 -15.76
N LEU A 87 0.37 6.71 -15.17
CA LEU A 87 -0.72 5.99 -15.81
C LEU A 87 -1.24 6.74 -17.05
N LEU A 88 -1.50 8.04 -16.93
CA LEU A 88 -1.96 8.86 -18.06
C LEU A 88 -0.91 8.89 -19.19
N ALA A 89 0.37 9.08 -18.85
CA ALA A 89 1.45 9.02 -19.83
C ALA A 89 1.55 7.66 -20.54
N ALA A 90 1.34 6.55 -19.81
CA ALA A 90 1.35 5.21 -20.38
C ALA A 90 0.12 4.92 -21.26
N LEU A 91 -1.03 5.51 -20.93
CA LEU A 91 -2.25 5.41 -21.74
C LEU A 91 -2.06 6.14 -23.09
N ASP A 92 -1.39 7.29 -23.10
CA ASP A 92 -1.10 8.04 -24.33
C ASP A 92 0.08 7.47 -25.15
N ALA A 93 0.91 6.63 -24.53
CA ALA A 93 2.10 6.05 -25.14
C ALA A 93 1.79 4.87 -26.07
N LYS A 94 2.69 4.67 -27.05
CA LYS A 94 2.62 3.55 -27.99
C LYS A 94 3.12 2.24 -27.35
N PRO A 95 2.69 1.07 -27.84
CA PRO A 95 3.32 -0.21 -27.48
C PRO A 95 4.84 -0.18 -27.63
N GLY A 96 5.55 -0.82 -26.70
CA GLY A 96 7.02 -0.85 -26.62
C GLY A 96 7.65 0.38 -25.94
N THR A 97 6.86 1.30 -25.40
CA THR A 97 7.36 2.53 -24.75
C THR A 97 7.66 2.31 -23.28
N VAL A 98 8.82 2.78 -22.81
CA VAL A 98 9.09 3.00 -21.38
C VAL A 98 8.76 4.45 -21.06
N VAL A 99 7.93 4.68 -20.04
CA VAL A 99 7.62 6.05 -19.58
C VAL A 99 8.85 6.58 -18.86
N GLU A 100 9.37 7.69 -19.35
CA GLU A 100 10.53 8.39 -18.80
C GLU A 100 10.15 9.80 -18.37
N GLY A 101 10.89 10.35 -17.41
CA GLY A 101 10.71 11.72 -16.94
C GLY A 101 10.62 11.82 -15.41
N PRO A 102 10.69 13.05 -14.87
CA PRO A 102 10.48 13.26 -13.45
C PRO A 102 9.04 12.91 -13.05
N PRO A 103 8.80 12.58 -11.77
CA PRO A 103 7.46 12.38 -11.24
C PRO A 103 6.55 13.60 -11.49
N ALA A 104 5.25 13.38 -11.68
CA ALA A 104 4.28 14.45 -11.94
C ALA A 104 4.26 15.50 -10.81
N SER A 105 4.47 15.06 -9.57
CA SER A 105 4.56 15.89 -8.38
C SER A 105 6.00 16.29 -8.02
N ALA A 106 6.96 16.21 -8.94
CA ALA A 106 8.30 16.75 -8.72
C ALA A 106 8.22 18.23 -8.33
N LEU A 107 8.99 18.65 -7.32
CA LEU A 107 8.93 20.02 -6.77
C LEU A 107 9.03 21.09 -7.86
N ALA A 108 10.00 20.95 -8.77
CA ALA A 108 10.19 21.91 -9.87
C ALA A 108 9.00 21.99 -10.84
N ALA A 109 8.25 20.89 -11.03
CA ALA A 109 7.05 20.89 -11.85
C ALA A 109 5.88 21.55 -11.11
N VAL A 110 5.69 21.19 -9.83
CA VAL A 110 4.63 21.72 -8.97
C VAL A 110 4.75 23.22 -8.76
N GLU A 111 5.96 23.75 -8.60
CA GLU A 111 6.22 25.19 -8.45
C GLU A 111 5.81 26.02 -9.68
N GLN A 112 5.63 25.39 -10.84
CA GLN A 112 5.15 26.06 -12.06
C GLN A 112 3.62 26.03 -12.19
N LEU A 113 2.92 25.23 -11.37
CA LEU A 113 1.46 25.13 -11.38
C LEU A 113 0.86 26.20 -10.44
N PRO A 114 -0.03 27.09 -10.92
CA PRO A 114 -0.64 28.13 -10.09
C PRO A 114 -1.36 27.58 -8.83
N GLY A 115 -2.01 26.44 -8.95
CA GLY A 115 -2.69 25.70 -7.86
C GLY A 115 -1.85 24.60 -7.22
N GLY A 116 -0.57 24.48 -7.57
CA GLY A 116 0.35 23.51 -6.99
C GLY A 116 -0.12 22.07 -7.14
N LEU A 117 0.00 21.27 -6.06
CA LEU A 117 -0.39 19.86 -6.05
C LEU A 117 -1.87 19.62 -6.38
N ALA A 118 -2.75 20.58 -6.08
CA ALA A 118 -4.19 20.41 -6.28
C ALA A 118 -4.59 20.40 -7.76
N GLU A 119 -3.71 20.85 -8.67
CA GLU A 119 -3.94 20.77 -10.12
C GLU A 119 -3.52 19.43 -10.73
N LEU A 120 -2.82 18.58 -9.97
CA LEU A 120 -2.36 17.28 -10.47
C LEU A 120 -3.52 16.27 -10.55
N PRO A 121 -3.46 15.32 -11.51
CA PRO A 121 -4.47 14.27 -11.62
C PRO A 121 -4.52 13.42 -10.35
N ARG A 122 -5.73 13.10 -9.88
CA ARG A 122 -5.92 12.25 -8.71
C ARG A 122 -6.13 10.81 -9.14
N LEU A 123 -5.38 9.88 -8.53
CA LEU A 123 -5.52 8.45 -8.79
C LEU A 123 -6.94 7.93 -8.55
N ALA A 124 -7.63 8.46 -7.53
CA ALA A 124 -9.00 8.07 -7.19
C ALA A 124 -10.03 8.43 -8.27
N ASP A 125 -9.75 9.43 -9.12
CA ASP A 125 -10.64 9.80 -10.23
C ASP A 125 -10.40 8.91 -11.46
N LEU A 126 -9.20 8.34 -11.61
CA LEU A 126 -8.81 7.54 -12.77
C LEU A 126 -9.19 6.06 -12.65
N LEU A 127 -9.26 5.53 -11.43
CA LEU A 127 -9.43 4.10 -11.19
C LEU A 127 -10.83 3.76 -10.67
N ASP A 128 -11.30 2.56 -10.98
CA ASP A 128 -12.47 1.98 -10.33
C ASP A 128 -12.28 1.94 -8.80
N PRO A 129 -13.32 2.26 -8.01
CA PRO A 129 -13.23 2.30 -6.54
C PRO A 129 -13.20 0.91 -5.89
N ALA A 130 -13.42 -0.17 -6.62
CA ALA A 130 -13.30 -1.52 -6.10
C ALA A 130 -11.88 -1.78 -5.55
N PRO A 131 -11.76 -2.59 -4.49
CA PRO A 131 -10.47 -2.88 -3.88
C PRO A 131 -9.59 -3.70 -4.83
N LEU A 132 -8.30 -3.41 -4.84
CA LEU A 132 -7.31 -4.17 -5.60
C LEU A 132 -7.26 -5.65 -5.22
N GLU A 133 -7.14 -6.51 -6.23
CA GLU A 133 -6.75 -7.91 -6.07
C GLU A 133 -5.23 -8.03 -6.09
N VAL A 134 -4.61 -8.03 -4.91
CA VAL A 134 -3.15 -8.08 -4.76
C VAL A 134 -2.64 -9.52 -4.81
N THR A 135 -1.73 -9.81 -5.74
CA THR A 135 -0.99 -11.06 -5.82
C THR A 135 0.47 -10.83 -5.43
N VAL A 136 0.97 -11.50 -4.39
CA VAL A 136 2.39 -11.45 -3.99
C VAL A 136 3.17 -12.55 -4.71
N HIS A 137 4.35 -12.20 -5.22
CA HIS A 137 5.22 -13.10 -5.97
C HIS A 137 6.53 -13.36 -5.22
N SER A 138 7.13 -14.53 -5.41
CA SER A 138 8.44 -14.87 -4.85
C SER A 138 9.61 -14.12 -5.52
N GLY A 139 9.35 -13.41 -6.61
CA GLY A 139 10.32 -12.72 -7.44
C GLY A 139 9.64 -11.94 -8.55
N PHE A 140 10.41 -11.48 -9.53
CA PHE A 140 9.95 -10.59 -10.59
C PHE A 140 9.65 -11.29 -11.92
N THR A 141 9.38 -12.59 -11.92
CA THR A 141 9.07 -13.36 -13.15
C THR A 141 7.90 -12.76 -13.93
N TRP A 142 6.97 -12.08 -13.24
CA TRP A 142 5.86 -11.35 -13.86
C TRP A 142 6.29 -10.16 -14.76
N TRP A 143 7.55 -9.73 -14.72
CA TRP A 143 8.12 -8.79 -15.70
C TRP A 143 8.11 -9.35 -17.13
N ILE A 144 8.19 -10.68 -17.27
CA ILE A 144 8.19 -11.35 -18.56
C ILE A 144 6.73 -11.49 -19.03
N PRO A 145 6.39 -11.01 -20.24
CA PRO A 145 5.06 -11.22 -20.83
C PRO A 145 4.71 -12.72 -20.89
N SER A 146 3.47 -13.07 -20.58
CA SER A 146 3.02 -14.48 -20.61
C SER A 146 2.79 -15.03 -22.03
N SER A 147 3.02 -14.24 -23.08
CA SER A 147 2.91 -14.70 -24.48
C SER A 147 3.97 -15.76 -24.78
N GLU A 148 3.53 -16.92 -25.28
CA GLU A 148 4.32 -18.13 -25.47
C GLU A 148 5.68 -17.91 -26.17
N GLY A 149 6.76 -18.39 -25.53
CA GLY A 149 8.03 -18.72 -26.21
C GLY A 149 9.15 -17.66 -26.20
N ALA A 150 8.95 -16.49 -25.60
CA ALA A 150 10.03 -15.51 -25.47
C ALA A 150 10.94 -15.87 -24.27
N GLU A 151 12.06 -16.57 -24.52
CA GLU A 151 13.13 -16.64 -23.51
C GLU A 151 13.69 -15.23 -23.27
N PRO A 152 13.82 -14.77 -22.01
CA PRO A 152 14.43 -13.49 -21.73
C PRO A 152 15.86 -13.49 -22.26
N ASN A 153 16.23 -12.45 -22.99
CA ASN A 153 17.61 -12.28 -23.42
C ASN A 153 18.54 -12.17 -22.19
N ALA A 154 19.86 -12.33 -22.40
CA ALA A 154 20.82 -12.34 -21.30
C ALA A 154 20.80 -11.09 -20.41
N GLU A 155 20.44 -9.93 -20.97
CA GLU A 155 20.32 -8.68 -20.22
C GLU A 155 19.10 -8.67 -19.30
N VAL A 156 17.94 -9.10 -19.81
CA VAL A 156 16.71 -9.24 -19.02
C VAL A 156 16.89 -10.29 -17.92
N ALA A 157 17.52 -11.43 -18.24
CA ALA A 157 17.83 -12.48 -17.26
C ALA A 157 18.74 -11.94 -16.14
N ALA A 158 19.83 -11.25 -16.50
CA ALA A 158 20.72 -10.65 -15.50
C ALA A 158 20.04 -9.56 -14.67
N SER A 159 19.10 -8.81 -15.25
CA SER A 159 18.29 -7.81 -14.53
C SER A 159 17.36 -8.46 -13.51
N LEU A 160 16.66 -9.54 -13.92
CA LEU A 160 15.81 -10.34 -13.05
C LEU A 160 16.60 -10.95 -11.89
N ASP A 161 17.77 -11.54 -12.15
CA ASP A 161 18.62 -12.12 -11.12
C ASP A 161 19.03 -11.08 -10.07
N ARG A 162 19.42 -9.87 -10.52
CA ARG A 162 19.75 -8.77 -9.59
C ARG A 162 18.56 -8.33 -8.76
N ALA A 163 17.38 -8.21 -9.37
CA ALA A 163 16.17 -7.82 -8.66
C ALA A 163 15.71 -8.89 -7.67
N ASN A 164 15.75 -10.17 -8.07
CA ASN A 164 15.36 -11.30 -7.22
C ASN A 164 16.30 -11.49 -6.03
N ALA A 165 17.58 -11.14 -6.17
CA ALA A 165 18.56 -11.25 -5.09
C ALA A 165 18.24 -10.35 -3.87
N THR A 166 17.38 -9.34 -4.03
CA THR A 166 16.97 -8.43 -2.94
C THR A 166 15.57 -8.73 -2.41
N VAL A 167 14.84 -9.70 -2.99
CA VAL A 167 13.47 -10.01 -2.59
C VAL A 167 13.46 -10.68 -1.23
N VAL A 168 12.79 -10.04 -0.28
CA VAL A 168 12.41 -10.65 0.99
C VAL A 168 11.22 -11.57 0.76
N PRO A 169 11.27 -12.86 1.13
CA PRO A 169 10.08 -13.71 1.10
C PRO A 169 8.92 -13.07 1.86
N THR A 170 7.79 -12.88 1.18
CA THR A 170 6.61 -12.19 1.70
C THR A 170 5.35 -12.93 1.30
N THR A 171 4.37 -12.98 2.20
CA THR A 171 3.03 -13.53 1.94
C THR A 171 2.01 -12.58 2.53
N ARG A 172 1.00 -12.19 1.73
CA ARG A 172 -0.17 -11.43 2.21
C ARG A 172 -1.10 -12.37 2.95
N LEU A 173 -1.61 -11.96 4.10
CA LEU A 173 -2.63 -12.71 4.82
C LEU A 173 -3.99 -12.53 4.14
N GLU A 174 -4.83 -13.55 4.18
CA GLU A 174 -6.16 -13.55 3.56
C GLU A 174 -7.26 -13.17 4.56
N SER A 175 -7.08 -13.48 5.85
CA SER A 175 -8.11 -13.27 6.87
C SER A 175 -8.28 -11.81 7.31
N VAL A 176 -7.32 -10.94 6.98
CA VAL A 176 -7.28 -9.54 7.38
C VAL A 176 -6.75 -8.65 6.25
N PRO A 177 -7.16 -7.37 6.18
CA PRO A 177 -6.65 -6.46 5.16
C PRO A 177 -5.19 -6.08 5.42
N ALA A 178 -4.39 -6.03 4.36
CA ALA A 178 -3.04 -5.44 4.34
C ALA A 178 -2.08 -5.86 5.47
N ALA A 179 -2.17 -7.12 5.92
CA ALA A 179 -1.15 -7.74 6.75
C ALA A 179 -0.24 -8.63 5.91
N TYR A 180 1.06 -8.53 6.14
CA TYR A 180 2.08 -9.21 5.36
C TYR A 180 3.08 -9.89 6.28
N TRP A 181 3.17 -11.21 6.15
CA TRP A 181 4.23 -12.02 6.72
C TRP A 181 5.51 -11.80 5.90
N CYS A 182 6.64 -11.57 6.56
CA CYS A 182 7.92 -11.30 5.92
C CYS A 182 9.05 -12.11 6.58
N ASN A 183 9.95 -12.67 5.78
CA ASN A 183 11.14 -13.37 6.24
C ASN A 183 12.44 -12.74 5.70
N PRO A 184 12.98 -11.70 6.34
CA PRO A 184 14.28 -11.12 5.99
C PRO A 184 15.49 -12.02 6.32
N GLY A 185 15.29 -13.20 6.93
CA GLY A 185 16.31 -14.19 7.24
C GLY A 185 16.75 -14.24 8.70
N ASP A 186 16.81 -13.11 9.41
CA ASP A 186 17.21 -13.05 10.82
C ASP A 186 16.02 -13.20 11.78
N ARG A 187 14.91 -12.52 11.50
CA ARG A 187 13.67 -12.54 12.27
C ARG A 187 12.45 -12.48 11.36
N LEU A 188 11.52 -13.36 11.63
CA LEU A 188 10.21 -13.37 10.98
C LEU A 188 9.38 -12.21 11.51
N HIS A 189 8.72 -11.48 10.61
CA HIS A 189 7.89 -10.34 10.97
C HIS A 189 6.49 -10.45 10.38
N LEU A 190 5.49 -9.93 11.11
CA LEU A 190 4.25 -9.48 10.51
C LEU A 190 4.26 -7.95 10.45
N ARG A 191 4.11 -7.37 9.26
CA ARG A 191 3.92 -5.93 9.04
C ARG A 191 2.48 -5.70 8.61
N TRP A 192 1.76 -4.81 9.29
CA TRP A 192 0.33 -4.63 9.06
C TRP A 192 0.01 -3.15 8.85
N ALA A 193 -0.29 -2.74 7.62
CA ALA A 193 -0.79 -1.40 7.37
C ALA A 193 -2.24 -1.33 7.85
N LEU A 194 -2.50 -0.55 8.90
CA LEU A 194 -3.84 -0.46 9.47
C LEU A 194 -4.63 0.66 8.80
N PRO A 195 -5.90 0.41 8.42
CA PRO A 195 -6.73 1.44 7.82
C PRO A 195 -7.02 2.55 8.83
N LEU A 196 -7.10 3.77 8.31
CA LEU A 196 -7.65 4.92 9.01
C LEU A 196 -8.94 5.35 8.31
N GLY A 197 -9.78 6.09 9.02
CA GLY A 197 -10.99 6.65 8.46
C GLY A 197 -10.69 7.61 7.33
N SER A 198 -11.70 7.88 6.51
CA SER A 198 -11.59 8.74 5.33
C SER A 198 -11.34 10.21 5.67
N GLY A 199 -11.25 10.59 6.96
CA GLY A 199 -10.84 11.90 7.43
C GLY A 199 -11.55 13.03 6.70
N GLY A 200 -12.79 13.35 7.09
CA GLY A 200 -13.43 14.54 6.58
C GLY A 200 -12.65 15.77 7.08
N ASP A 201 -12.11 16.56 6.15
CA ASP A 201 -11.72 17.93 6.47
C ASP A 201 -12.92 18.59 7.14
N GLY A 202 -12.71 19.10 8.35
CA GLY A 202 -13.73 19.79 9.11
C GLY A 202 -14.07 21.13 8.43
N ASP A 203 -14.94 21.10 7.43
CA ASP A 203 -15.75 22.24 7.05
C ASP A 203 -17.17 21.79 6.69
N GLY A 204 -18.15 22.55 7.19
CA GLY A 204 -19.52 22.08 7.41
C GLY A 204 -20.39 21.99 6.15
N GLY A 205 -21.33 21.03 6.16
CA GLY A 205 -22.57 21.14 5.39
C GLY A 205 -23.20 19.81 4.93
N GLY A 206 -24.38 19.46 5.48
CA GLY A 206 -25.34 18.55 4.84
C GLY A 206 -25.76 17.33 5.67
N GLU A 207 -26.91 17.41 6.34
CA GLU A 207 -27.47 16.36 7.23
C GLU A 207 -28.05 15.11 6.52
N SER A 208 -27.81 14.90 5.23
CA SER A 208 -28.49 13.85 4.44
C SER A 208 -27.54 12.79 3.90
N SER A 209 -26.80 12.08 4.77
CA SER A 209 -26.24 10.75 4.48
C SER A 209 -25.69 10.09 5.76
N ARG A 210 -26.58 9.77 6.72
CA ARG A 210 -26.22 9.14 8.00
C ARG A 210 -26.40 7.62 8.06
N ALA A 211 -26.62 6.95 6.93
CA ALA A 211 -26.72 5.50 6.89
C ALA A 211 -25.61 4.92 5.98
N LEU A 212 -24.74 4.09 6.58
CA LEU A 212 -23.62 3.32 5.98
C LEU A 212 -22.22 3.99 6.02
N SER A 213 -21.57 3.95 7.19
CA SER A 213 -20.15 3.54 7.34
C SER A 213 -19.73 3.60 8.81
N SER A 214 -19.35 2.45 9.38
CA SER A 214 -18.81 2.35 10.75
C SER A 214 -17.31 2.66 10.84
N SER A 215 -16.69 3.23 9.79
CA SER A 215 -15.22 3.42 9.69
C SER A 215 -14.79 4.86 9.36
N ARG A 216 -15.70 5.83 9.23
CA ARG A 216 -15.37 7.18 8.73
C ARG A 216 -14.46 8.02 9.65
N ASP A 217 -14.45 7.74 10.96
CA ASP A 217 -13.77 8.58 11.96
C ASP A 217 -12.57 7.90 12.67
N LEU A 218 -12.00 6.82 12.09
CA LEU A 218 -10.85 6.16 12.72
C LEU A 218 -9.58 7.03 12.59
N THR A 219 -9.21 7.72 13.67
CA THR A 219 -8.01 8.56 13.73
C THR A 219 -6.78 7.78 14.16
N GLU A 220 -5.57 8.27 13.82
CA GLU A 220 -4.31 7.69 14.31
C GLU A 220 -4.30 7.63 15.85
N GLU A 221 -4.80 8.67 16.52
CA GLU A 221 -4.84 8.71 17.99
C GLU A 221 -5.70 7.59 18.59
N ALA A 222 -6.91 7.39 18.04
CA ALA A 222 -7.81 6.33 18.46
C ALA A 222 -7.19 4.94 18.21
N LEU A 223 -6.50 4.78 17.08
CA LEU A 223 -5.81 3.54 16.76
C LEU A 223 -4.66 3.26 17.74
N LEU A 224 -3.83 4.26 18.04
CA LEU A 224 -2.73 4.13 19.00
C LEU A 224 -3.23 3.85 20.42
N ASP A 225 -4.35 4.46 20.82
CA ASP A 225 -5.04 4.17 22.08
C ASP A 225 -5.53 2.73 22.15
N ALA A 226 -6.12 2.22 21.07
CA ALA A 226 -6.58 0.84 20.99
C ALA A 226 -5.43 -0.17 21.06
N LEU A 227 -4.33 0.07 20.33
CA LEU A 227 -3.12 -0.74 20.43
C LEU A 227 -2.54 -0.75 21.85
N ALA A 228 -2.55 0.40 22.53
CA ALA A 228 -2.08 0.51 23.91
C ALA A 228 -2.95 -0.29 24.90
N ARG A 229 -4.28 -0.29 24.72
CA ARG A 229 -5.22 -1.08 25.53
C ARG A 229 -5.02 -2.57 25.33
N LEU A 230 -4.98 -3.02 24.08
CA LEU A 230 -4.73 -4.43 23.75
C LEU A 230 -3.39 -4.92 24.31
N SER A 231 -2.37 -4.07 24.22
CA SER A 231 -1.05 -4.37 24.80
C SER A 231 -1.10 -4.46 26.33
N ALA A 232 -1.79 -3.53 27.01
CA ALA A 232 -1.98 -3.57 28.46
C ALA A 232 -2.77 -4.80 28.93
N ALA A 233 -3.70 -5.29 28.10
CA ALA A 233 -4.48 -6.50 28.34
C ALA A 233 -3.75 -7.80 27.95
N GLY A 234 -2.54 -7.73 27.37
CA GLY A 234 -1.81 -8.90 26.88
C GLY A 234 -2.41 -9.54 25.61
N GLN A 235 -3.25 -8.80 24.89
CA GLN A 235 -3.99 -9.24 23.71
C GLN A 235 -3.38 -8.74 22.38
N LEU A 236 -2.32 -7.93 22.42
CA LEU A 236 -1.63 -7.42 21.22
C LEU A 236 -0.67 -8.47 20.63
N SER A 237 -1.22 -9.57 20.13
CA SER A 237 -0.49 -10.74 19.61
C SER A 237 -1.10 -11.21 18.29
N VAL A 238 -0.25 -11.73 17.41
CA VAL A 238 -0.60 -12.29 16.10
C VAL A 238 -0.21 -13.77 16.00
N GLY A 239 -0.15 -14.46 17.15
CA GLY A 239 0.21 -15.87 17.24
C GLY A 239 1.02 -16.17 18.50
N GLU A 240 1.07 -17.45 18.89
CA GLU A 240 1.88 -17.89 20.02
C GLU A 240 3.36 -17.50 19.81
N GLY A 241 3.99 -16.94 20.84
CA GLY A 241 5.37 -16.46 20.75
C GLY A 241 5.58 -15.17 19.95
N SER A 242 4.53 -14.58 19.34
CA SER A 242 4.66 -13.29 18.68
C SER A 242 4.84 -12.14 19.69
N ARG A 243 5.59 -11.12 19.29
CA ARG A 243 5.90 -9.97 20.14
C ARG A 243 5.79 -8.68 19.34
N PHE A 244 4.91 -7.78 19.77
CA PHE A 244 4.84 -6.43 19.22
C PHE A 244 6.17 -5.68 19.47
N VAL A 245 6.86 -5.31 18.40
CA VAL A 245 8.17 -4.65 18.47
C VAL A 245 8.10 -3.15 18.33
N GLY A 246 7.09 -2.63 17.64
CA GLY A 246 6.95 -1.20 17.40
C GLY A 246 6.04 -0.93 16.21
N SER A 247 6.05 0.31 15.74
CA SER A 247 5.36 0.72 14.52
C SER A 247 6.20 1.74 13.76
N PHE A 248 5.98 1.87 12.47
CA PHE A 248 6.47 3.01 11.70
C PHE A 248 5.29 3.71 11.01
N ARG A 249 5.52 4.91 10.49
CA ARG A 249 4.52 5.64 9.71
C ARG A 249 4.92 5.60 8.26
N ALA A 250 3.94 5.39 7.41
CA ALA A 250 4.08 5.30 5.98
C ALA A 250 2.84 5.96 5.36
N ASP A 251 3.04 7.02 4.59
CA ASP A 251 1.93 7.69 3.88
C ASP A 251 0.73 8.05 4.76
N GLY A 252 1.03 8.48 5.99
CA GLY A 252 0.04 8.86 6.98
C GLY A 252 -0.75 7.70 7.61
N LEU A 253 -0.38 6.44 7.33
CA LEU A 253 -0.83 5.27 8.06
C LEU A 253 0.16 4.83 9.13
N VAL A 254 -0.36 4.15 10.16
CA VAL A 254 0.45 3.43 11.15
C VAL A 254 0.63 1.99 10.69
N VAL A 255 1.88 1.52 10.70
CA VAL A 255 2.24 0.14 10.37
C VAL A 255 2.83 -0.54 11.60
N PRO A 256 2.02 -1.19 12.45
CA PRO A 256 2.49 -2.08 13.51
C PRO A 256 3.33 -3.25 12.97
N VAL A 257 4.32 -3.65 13.77
CA VAL A 257 5.22 -4.76 13.46
C VAL A 257 5.31 -5.71 14.66
N TRP A 258 5.23 -7.01 14.37
CA TRP A 258 5.46 -8.08 15.34
C TRP A 258 6.65 -8.92 14.90
N ASP A 259 7.54 -9.26 15.85
CA ASP A 259 8.41 -10.43 15.72
C ASP A 259 7.54 -11.67 15.86
N LEU A 260 7.77 -12.68 15.03
CA LEU A 260 7.07 -13.96 15.08
C LEU A 260 7.96 -15.05 15.69
N ALA A 261 7.32 -16.14 16.15
CA ALA A 261 8.05 -17.29 16.66
C ALA A 261 8.92 -17.93 15.57
N PRO A 262 10.07 -18.55 15.91
CA PRO A 262 10.88 -19.27 14.93
C PRO A 262 10.05 -20.34 14.19
N GLY A 263 10.09 -20.33 12.86
CA GLY A 263 9.35 -21.26 12.01
C GLY A 263 7.87 -20.93 11.78
N ALA A 264 7.36 -19.79 12.30
CA ALA A 264 6.01 -19.34 11.98
C ALA A 264 5.88 -19.01 10.49
N ASP A 265 4.92 -19.62 9.80
CA ASP A 265 4.55 -19.28 8.43
C ASP A 265 3.34 -18.33 8.40
N ALA A 266 2.95 -17.89 7.21
CA ALA A 266 1.80 -17.00 7.04
C ALA A 266 0.50 -17.64 7.52
N GLU A 267 0.29 -18.94 7.24
CA GLU A 267 -0.92 -19.67 7.63
C GLU A 267 -1.11 -19.70 9.16
N SER A 268 -0.03 -19.89 9.92
CA SER A 268 -0.04 -19.86 11.39
C SER A 268 -0.46 -18.50 11.97
N CYS A 269 -0.33 -17.42 11.19
CA CYS A 269 -0.69 -16.06 11.59
C CYS A 269 -2.16 -15.72 11.29
N GLU A 270 -2.84 -16.43 10.39
CA GLU A 270 -4.18 -16.08 9.90
C GLU A 270 -5.20 -15.98 11.04
N LYS A 271 -5.43 -17.09 11.76
CA LYS A 271 -6.44 -17.12 12.82
C LYS A 271 -6.14 -16.12 13.96
N PRO A 272 -4.90 -16.01 14.47
CA PRO A 272 -4.56 -14.99 15.45
C PRO A 272 -4.73 -13.55 14.95
N ALA A 273 -4.33 -13.25 13.71
CA ALA A 273 -4.48 -11.93 13.11
C ALA A 273 -5.97 -11.56 12.99
N ALA A 274 -6.82 -12.48 12.52
CA ALA A 274 -8.27 -12.28 12.47
C ALA A 274 -8.87 -11.98 13.86
N ALA A 275 -8.44 -12.70 14.90
CA ALA A 275 -8.88 -12.45 16.27
C ALA A 275 -8.42 -11.06 16.77
N LEU A 276 -7.17 -10.68 16.49
CA LEU A 276 -6.65 -9.36 16.82
C LEU A 276 -7.41 -8.25 16.07
N TRP A 277 -7.76 -8.48 14.81
CA TRP A 277 -8.52 -7.53 13.99
C TRP A 277 -9.89 -7.23 14.59
N VAL A 278 -10.61 -8.26 15.03
CA VAL A 278 -11.91 -8.12 15.73
C VAL A 278 -11.72 -7.33 17.02
N ALA A 279 -10.76 -7.74 17.86
CA ALA A 279 -10.49 -7.09 19.13
C ALA A 279 -10.08 -5.61 18.95
N LEU A 280 -9.28 -5.30 17.92
CA LEU A 280 -8.88 -3.94 17.59
C LEU A 280 -10.07 -3.08 17.22
N ARG A 281 -10.94 -3.56 16.33
CA ARG A 281 -12.15 -2.82 15.91
C ARG A 281 -13.11 -2.57 17.07
N GLU A 282 -13.27 -3.53 17.97
CA GLU A 282 -14.06 -3.35 19.20
C GLU A 282 -13.42 -2.34 20.15
N THR A 283 -12.10 -2.42 20.33
CA THR A 283 -11.36 -1.55 21.25
C THR A 283 -11.30 -0.10 20.76
N VAL A 284 -11.20 0.12 19.45
CA VAL A 284 -11.25 1.45 18.83
C VAL A 284 -12.56 2.19 19.14
N ALA A 285 -13.67 1.46 19.28
CA ALA A 285 -14.97 2.06 19.62
C ALA A 285 -15.08 2.51 21.09
N ASP A 286 -14.12 2.16 21.94
CA ASP A 286 -14.13 2.49 23.36
C ASP A 286 -13.52 3.88 23.63
N ALA A 287 -14.40 4.88 23.75
CA ALA A 287 -14.04 6.28 23.97
C ALA A 287 -13.64 6.64 25.42
N ARG A 288 -13.49 5.68 26.35
CA ARG A 288 -13.06 6.01 27.72
C ARG A 288 -11.66 6.60 27.75
N ALA A 289 -11.31 7.33 28.79
CA ALA A 289 -9.92 7.77 28.98
C ALA A 289 -8.98 6.58 29.28
N LEU A 290 -7.74 6.67 28.80
CA LEU A 290 -6.71 5.68 29.13
C LEU A 290 -6.35 5.70 30.62
N THR A 291 -6.27 4.51 31.20
CA THR A 291 -5.77 4.29 32.56
C THR A 291 -4.29 4.69 32.68
N PRO A 292 -3.74 4.90 33.89
CA PRO A 292 -2.32 5.17 34.07
C PRO A 292 -1.39 4.10 33.44
N GLN A 293 -1.78 2.83 33.52
CA GLN A 293 -1.03 1.73 32.90
C GLN A 293 -1.06 1.83 31.37
N GLU A 294 -2.25 2.02 30.78
CA GLU A 294 -2.40 2.14 29.32
C GLU A 294 -1.66 3.36 28.79
N ARG A 295 -1.67 4.50 29.50
CA ARG A 295 -0.88 5.69 29.12
C ARG A 295 0.62 5.41 29.09
N ARG A 296 1.13 4.65 30.06
CA ARG A 296 2.54 4.23 30.08
C ARG A 296 2.86 3.32 28.90
N VAL A 297 1.98 2.38 28.58
CA VAL A 297 2.12 1.50 27.41
C VAL A 297 2.08 2.31 26.12
N ARG A 298 1.14 3.25 25.98
CA ARG A 298 1.01 4.14 24.82
C ARG A 298 2.29 4.92 24.56
N ALA A 299 2.90 5.49 25.60
CA ALA A 299 4.19 6.17 25.45
C ALA A 299 5.28 5.24 24.89
N GLY A 300 5.29 3.97 25.30
CA GLY A 300 6.20 2.95 24.76
C GLY A 300 5.83 2.44 23.37
N VAL A 301 4.56 2.41 22.99
CA VAL A 301 4.10 2.06 21.63
C VAL A 301 4.49 3.18 20.65
N VAL A 302 4.27 4.44 21.02
CA VAL A 302 4.66 5.63 20.25
C VAL A 302 6.18 5.79 20.18
N GLY A 303 6.88 5.54 21.28
CA GLY A 303 8.34 5.68 21.36
C GLY A 303 9.14 4.62 20.59
N ARG A 304 8.53 3.46 20.29
CA ARG A 304 9.14 2.39 19.48
C ARG A 304 8.88 2.61 17.99
N THR A 305 9.36 3.75 17.48
CA THR A 305 9.33 4.03 16.04
C THR A 305 10.43 3.23 15.35
N LEU A 306 10.05 2.36 14.42
CA LEU A 306 11.01 1.60 13.61
C LEU A 306 11.42 2.41 12.38
N THR A 307 12.64 2.19 11.92
CA THR A 307 13.06 2.60 10.57
C THR A 307 13.09 1.36 9.71
N LEU A 308 12.47 1.41 8.53
CA LEU A 308 12.68 0.38 7.51
C LEU A 308 14.18 0.41 7.14
N ARG A 309 14.84 -0.74 7.21
CA ARG A 309 16.21 -0.96 6.73
C ARG A 309 16.18 -1.94 5.58
#